data_AF-A0A8J7ZDJ1-F1
#
_entry.id   AF-A0A8J7ZDJ1-F1
#
_cell.length_a   1.000
_cell.length_b   1.000
_cell.length_c   1.000
_cell.angle_alpha   90.00
_cell.angle_beta   90.00
_cell.angle_gamma   90.00
#
_symmetry.space_group_name_H-M   'P 1'
#
loop_
_entity.id
_entity.type
_entity.pdbx_description
1 polymer ?
#
loop_
_entity_poly.entity_id
_entity_poly.type
_entity_poly.pdbx_seq_one_letter_code
_entity_poly.pdbx_strand_id
1 'polypeptide(L)'
;MTYVNPTLTIPDAKIDGQTVTGKFVFPTNVRYEIGAEVDPVIQDSGTIRAISSLVLDYLEGDDDVSLGESNRQQLSLDKGLGLHTVTLDFQGYTGSPHQWGDTGNGGTTTDATSEDIHAQVSVLDRYLMKTEIDSGNPATLEIAEYSEPGRYEPLSVVVRDPNFTFDSVEESSVWDGSMTFVETLDIESYTSGTPQSPQ
;
A
#
# COMPACT_ATOMS: atom_id res chain seq x y z
N MET A 1 -3.59 21.76 -13.40
CA MET A 1 -3.14 20.55 -12.72
C MET A 1 -3.08 20.91 -11.25
N THR A 2 -4.06 20.47 -10.47
CA THR A 2 -4.10 20.76 -9.03
C THR A 2 -3.23 19.71 -8.37
N TYR A 3 -2.15 20.14 -7.73
CA TYR A 3 -1.31 19.23 -6.96
C TYR A 3 -2.15 18.66 -5.80
N VAL A 4 -2.26 17.34 -5.73
CA VAL A 4 -2.91 16.61 -4.64
C VAL A 4 -1.82 16.11 -3.70
N ASN A 5 -1.98 16.37 -2.40
CA ASN A 5 -1.09 15.78 -1.40
C ASN A 5 -1.29 14.26 -1.42
N PRO A 6 -0.22 13.45 -1.49
CA PRO A 6 -0.36 12.02 -1.44
C PRO A 6 -1.16 11.59 -0.22
N THR A 7 -2.08 10.67 -0.44
CA THR A 7 -3.02 10.24 0.59
C THR A 7 -3.10 8.72 0.61
N LEU A 8 -2.84 8.12 1.76
CA LEU A 8 -3.01 6.70 1.99
C LEU A 8 -4.27 6.47 2.82
N THR A 9 -5.15 5.60 2.33
CA THR A 9 -6.33 5.13 3.06
C THR A 9 -6.15 3.65 3.37
N ILE A 10 -6.17 3.31 4.66
CA ILE A 10 -6.03 1.93 5.16
C ILE A 10 -7.41 1.45 5.65
N PRO A 11 -8.03 0.46 4.99
CA PRO A 11 -9.34 -0.05 5.41
C PRO A 11 -9.25 -0.95 6.64
N ASP A 12 -10.40 -1.17 7.29
CA ASP A 12 -10.68 -2.28 8.20
C ASP A 12 -9.66 -2.58 9.32
N ALA A 13 -8.99 -1.55 9.86
CA ALA A 13 -8.07 -1.72 10.97
C ALA A 13 -8.83 -2.10 12.26
N LYS A 14 -8.40 -3.19 12.91
CA LYS A 14 -9.00 -3.66 14.18
C LYS A 14 -8.26 -3.05 15.38
N ILE A 15 -8.67 -1.85 15.78
CA ILE A 15 -8.04 -1.08 16.86
C ILE A 15 -9.01 -0.95 18.04
N ASP A 16 -8.57 -1.34 19.24
CA ASP A 16 -9.33 -1.22 20.49
C ASP A 16 -10.75 -1.82 20.44
N GLY A 17 -10.93 -2.90 19.67
CA GLY A 17 -12.21 -3.60 19.51
C GLY A 17 -13.16 -2.95 18.49
N GLN A 18 -12.70 -1.95 17.74
CA GLN A 18 -13.41 -1.30 16.66
C GLN A 18 -12.76 -1.60 15.31
N THR A 19 -13.57 -1.65 14.26
CA THR A 19 -13.09 -1.65 12.88
C THR A 19 -13.16 -0.22 12.36
N VAL A 20 -12.02 0.34 11.98
CA VAL A 20 -11.90 1.74 11.55
C VAL A 20 -11.08 1.86 10.27
N THR A 21 -11.43 2.83 9.44
CA THR A 21 -10.64 3.20 8.25
C THR A 21 -9.77 4.39 8.59
N GLY A 22 -8.47 4.27 8.35
CA GLY A 22 -7.49 5.34 8.61
C GLY A 22 -7.18 6.09 7.33
N LYS A 23 -7.09 7.42 7.41
CA LYS A 23 -6.66 8.28 6.31
C LYS A 23 -5.42 9.07 6.74
N PHE A 24 -4.40 9.05 5.89
CA PHE A 24 -3.09 9.66 6.15
C PHE A 24 -2.72 10.55 4.98
N VAL A 25 -2.63 11.86 5.23
CA VAL A 25 -2.31 12.86 4.20
C VAL A 25 -0.88 13.34 4.40
N PHE A 26 -0.01 13.07 3.42
CA PHE A 26 1.43 13.38 3.47
C PHE A 26 1.69 14.79 2.93
N PRO A 27 2.09 15.76 3.76
CA PRO A 27 1.89 17.16 3.41
C PRO A 27 3.11 17.90 2.87
N THR A 28 4.32 17.46 3.23
CA THR A 28 5.54 18.27 3.01
C THR A 28 6.73 17.42 2.60
N ASN A 29 7.63 18.04 1.84
CA ASN A 29 8.86 17.43 1.32
C ASN A 29 8.62 16.06 0.66
N VAL A 30 7.48 15.96 -0.03
CA VAL A 30 7.07 14.77 -0.74
C VAL A 30 7.96 14.58 -1.97
N ARG A 31 8.63 13.43 -2.01
CA ARG A 31 9.25 12.89 -3.21
C ARG A 31 8.63 11.53 -3.48
N TYR A 32 8.25 11.29 -4.73
CA TYR A 32 7.75 10.00 -5.15
C TYR A 32 8.50 9.50 -6.37
N GLU A 33 8.68 8.19 -6.42
CA GLU A 33 9.25 7.45 -7.53
C GLU A 33 8.24 6.42 -8.00
N ILE A 34 7.88 6.48 -9.28
CA ILE A 34 6.95 5.54 -9.91
C ILE A 34 7.78 4.61 -10.79
N GLY A 35 7.80 3.33 -10.44
CA GLY A 35 8.54 2.28 -11.13
C GLY A 35 7.59 1.22 -11.70
N ALA A 36 7.91 0.72 -12.89
CA ALA A 36 7.25 -0.44 -13.46
C ALA A 36 8.31 -1.48 -13.85
N GLU A 37 8.30 -2.65 -13.21
CA GLU A 37 9.14 -3.77 -13.59
C GLU A 37 8.34 -4.71 -14.48
N VAL A 38 8.61 -4.72 -15.79
CA VAL A 38 7.88 -5.52 -16.79
C VAL A 38 8.48 -6.91 -17.03
N ASP A 39 9.36 -7.37 -16.14
CA ASP A 39 10.00 -8.68 -16.25
C ASP A 39 9.05 -9.80 -15.79
N PRO A 40 9.10 -10.99 -16.44
CA PRO A 40 8.28 -12.12 -16.02
C PRO A 40 8.63 -12.54 -14.59
N VAL A 41 7.62 -12.53 -13.72
CA VAL A 41 7.71 -12.80 -12.26
C VAL A 41 8.28 -14.20 -11.95
N ILE A 42 8.30 -15.11 -12.93
CA ILE A 42 8.87 -16.46 -12.81
C ILE A 42 9.94 -16.64 -13.90
N GLN A 43 11.21 -16.57 -13.51
CA GLN A 43 12.32 -16.98 -14.38
C GLN A 43 12.70 -18.44 -14.11
N ASP A 44 13.09 -19.13 -15.19
CA ASP A 44 13.43 -20.57 -15.36
C ASP A 44 14.52 -21.12 -14.40
N SER A 45 15.01 -20.31 -13.44
CA SER A 45 16.10 -20.65 -12.51
C SER A 45 15.67 -20.84 -11.05
N GLY A 46 14.36 -20.82 -10.74
CA GLY A 46 13.86 -21.15 -9.39
C GLY A 46 14.22 -20.13 -8.30
N THR A 47 14.64 -18.93 -8.67
CA THR A 47 14.86 -17.83 -7.74
C THR A 47 13.66 -16.88 -7.80
N ILE A 48 12.69 -17.09 -6.91
CA ILE A 48 11.58 -16.15 -6.70
C ILE A 48 12.17 -14.97 -5.93
N ARG A 49 12.40 -13.83 -6.60
CA ARG A 49 12.79 -12.60 -5.91
C ARG A 49 11.58 -12.07 -5.14
N ALA A 50 11.56 -12.28 -3.82
CA ALA A 50 10.89 -11.48 -2.77
C ALA A 50 9.41 -11.04 -2.96
N ILE A 51 8.66 -11.62 -3.89
CA ILE A 51 7.22 -11.33 -4.11
C ILE A 51 6.36 -12.56 -3.78
N SER A 52 6.99 -13.64 -3.29
CA SER A 52 6.33 -14.94 -3.15
C SER A 52 5.08 -14.90 -2.29
N SER A 53 4.95 -14.06 -1.26
CA SER A 53 3.77 -14.10 -0.38
C SER A 53 2.46 -13.69 -1.07
N LEU A 54 2.45 -12.66 -1.92
CA LEU A 54 1.21 -12.21 -2.59
C LEU A 54 0.72 -13.21 -3.63
N VAL A 55 1.65 -13.85 -4.34
CA VAL A 55 1.33 -14.89 -5.32
C VAL A 55 0.98 -16.21 -4.63
N LEU A 56 1.64 -16.53 -3.52
CA LEU A 56 1.40 -17.79 -2.78
C LEU A 56 0.09 -17.76 -2.00
N ASP A 57 -0.28 -16.66 -1.35
CA ASP A 57 -1.58 -16.55 -0.65
C ASP A 57 -2.75 -16.74 -1.63
N TYR A 58 -2.65 -16.17 -2.83
CA TYR A 58 -3.65 -16.36 -3.88
C TYR A 58 -3.72 -17.81 -4.38
N LEU A 59 -2.58 -18.52 -4.43
CA LEU A 59 -2.53 -19.92 -4.88
C LEU A 59 -2.96 -20.92 -3.80
N GLU A 60 -2.90 -20.56 -2.51
CA GLU A 60 -3.33 -21.41 -1.40
C GLU A 60 -4.84 -21.35 -1.13
N GLY A 61 -5.55 -20.34 -1.66
CA GLY A 61 -7.00 -20.14 -1.47
C GLY A 61 -7.94 -20.87 -2.45
N ASP A 62 -7.41 -21.51 -3.49
CA ASP A 62 -8.20 -22.20 -4.52
C ASP A 62 -8.15 -23.73 -4.28
N ASP A 63 -9.24 -24.29 -3.73
CA ASP A 63 -9.39 -25.71 -3.32
C ASP A 63 -9.25 -26.73 -4.49
N ASP A 64 -8.95 -26.28 -5.72
CA ASP A 64 -8.67 -27.12 -6.90
C ASP A 64 -7.18 -27.14 -7.31
N VAL A 65 -6.30 -26.43 -6.58
CA VAL A 65 -4.84 -26.51 -6.78
C VAL A 65 -4.26 -27.56 -5.83
N SER A 66 -4.45 -28.83 -6.19
CA SER A 66 -3.68 -29.93 -5.59
C SER A 66 -2.20 -29.75 -5.91
N LEU A 67 -1.42 -29.26 -4.95
CA LEU A 67 0.04 -29.36 -4.95
C LEU A 67 0.45 -30.81 -4.66
N GLY A 68 0.06 -31.69 -5.58
CA GLY A 68 0.41 -33.10 -5.59
C GLY A 68 1.92 -33.29 -5.74
N GLU A 69 2.44 -34.27 -5.00
CA GLU A 69 3.84 -34.66 -4.98
C GLU A 69 4.47 -34.72 -6.38
N SER A 70 5.60 -34.03 -6.54
CA SER A 70 6.64 -34.31 -7.52
C SER A 70 6.23 -34.25 -9.01
N ASN A 71 6.08 -33.04 -9.53
CA ASN A 71 6.82 -32.54 -10.70
C ASN A 71 6.38 -31.10 -10.93
N ARG A 72 7.34 -30.18 -10.80
CA ARG A 72 7.16 -28.73 -10.94
C ARG A 72 6.53 -28.41 -12.30
N GLN A 73 5.19 -28.35 -12.32
CA GLN A 73 4.47 -27.70 -13.40
C GLN A 73 4.78 -26.23 -13.28
N GLN A 74 5.62 -25.79 -14.22
CA GLN A 74 6.03 -24.42 -14.40
C GLN A 74 4.78 -23.61 -14.75
N LEU A 75 4.20 -22.93 -13.76
CA LEU A 75 3.20 -21.90 -13.99
C LEU A 75 3.90 -20.76 -14.72
N SER A 76 3.83 -20.77 -16.05
CA SER A 76 4.36 -19.70 -16.88
C SER A 76 3.34 -18.57 -16.93
N LEU A 77 3.42 -17.62 -16.00
CA LEU A 77 2.73 -16.32 -16.09
C LEU A 77 3.39 -15.49 -17.21
N ASP A 78 3.20 -15.91 -18.46
CA ASP A 78 3.90 -15.44 -19.67
C ASP A 78 3.25 -14.22 -20.34
N LYS A 79 2.55 -13.37 -19.59
CA LYS A 79 1.87 -12.19 -20.15
C LYS A 79 1.95 -10.99 -19.20
N GLY A 80 3.06 -10.25 -19.29
CA GLY A 80 3.07 -8.80 -19.10
C GLY A 80 2.56 -8.25 -17.77
N LEU A 81 2.54 -9.04 -16.70
CA LEU A 81 2.25 -8.56 -15.35
C LEU A 81 3.46 -7.79 -14.85
N GLY A 82 3.56 -6.53 -15.27
CA GLY A 82 4.55 -5.63 -14.74
C GLY A 82 4.20 -5.25 -13.31
N LEU A 83 5.18 -5.28 -12.41
CA LEU A 83 5.02 -4.80 -11.05
C LEU A 83 5.05 -3.28 -11.06
N HIS A 84 3.91 -2.66 -10.80
CA HIS A 84 3.85 -1.22 -10.59
C HIS A 84 4.12 -0.92 -9.11
N THR A 85 5.15 -0.11 -8.87
CA THR A 85 5.63 0.25 -7.54
C THR A 85 5.69 1.76 -7.41
N VAL A 86 5.29 2.27 -6.25
CA VAL A 86 5.40 3.67 -5.90
C VAL A 86 6.19 3.76 -4.60
N THR A 87 7.36 4.37 -4.63
CA THR A 87 8.08 4.73 -3.39
C THR A 87 7.74 6.17 -3.05
N LEU A 88 7.37 6.42 -1.80
CA LEU A 88 7.03 7.74 -1.28
C LEU A 88 7.94 8.08 -0.11
N ASP A 89 8.79 9.08 -0.31
CA ASP A 89 9.49 9.78 0.75
C ASP A 89 8.67 11.02 1.13
N PHE A 90 8.50 11.27 2.42
CA PHE A 90 7.76 12.42 2.93
C PHE A 90 8.30 12.87 4.27
N GLN A 91 7.96 14.09 4.66
CA GLN A 91 8.25 14.63 5.98
C GLN A 91 6.95 14.97 6.71
N GLY A 92 6.79 14.45 7.93
CA GLY A 92 5.75 14.84 8.86
C GLY A 92 6.25 15.90 9.84
N TYR A 93 5.32 16.60 10.50
CA TYR A 93 5.66 17.64 11.48
C TYR A 93 4.61 17.76 12.59
N THR A 94 5.06 18.19 13.77
CA THR A 94 4.20 18.43 14.94
C THR A 94 3.12 19.46 14.63
N GLY A 95 1.88 19.16 15.00
CA GLY A 95 0.76 20.10 14.81
C GLY A 95 0.27 20.20 13.37
N SER A 96 0.63 19.23 12.52
CA SER A 96 0.15 19.14 11.15
C SER A 96 -1.39 19.16 11.11
N PRO A 97 -2.04 20.07 10.36
CA PRO A 97 -3.48 20.12 10.20
C PRO A 97 -4.00 19.03 9.25
N HIS A 98 -3.09 18.24 8.67
CA HIS A 98 -3.41 17.16 7.75
C HIS A 98 -3.86 15.93 8.53
N GLN A 99 -4.77 15.16 7.95
CA GLN A 99 -5.38 14.02 8.63
C GLN A 99 -4.34 12.90 8.87
N TRP A 100 -4.30 12.43 10.11
CA TRP A 100 -3.46 11.32 10.61
C TRP A 100 -4.31 10.34 11.42
N GLY A 101 -5.31 9.71 10.77
CA GLY A 101 -6.24 8.80 11.43
C GLY A 101 -7.63 8.76 10.81
N ASP A 102 -8.60 8.28 11.58
CA ASP A 102 -9.98 8.05 11.10
C ASP A 102 -10.84 9.33 10.99
N THR A 103 -10.78 10.25 11.95
CA THR A 103 -11.73 11.38 12.00
C THR A 103 -11.19 12.73 11.54
N GLY A 104 -9.88 12.93 11.54
CA GLY A 104 -9.23 14.23 11.30
C GLY A 104 -9.24 15.19 12.50
N ASN A 105 -9.58 14.72 13.71
CA ASN A 105 -9.72 15.59 14.89
C ASN A 105 -8.59 15.43 15.92
N GLY A 106 -7.83 14.35 15.85
CA GLY A 106 -6.84 13.99 16.86
C GLY A 106 -7.45 13.61 18.21
N GLY A 107 -6.57 13.33 19.17
CA GLY A 107 -6.87 13.10 20.58
C GLY A 107 -7.40 11.70 20.89
N THR A 108 -7.31 10.76 19.96
CA THR A 108 -7.83 9.39 20.13
C THR A 108 -6.76 8.34 19.84
N THR A 109 -7.05 7.09 20.16
CA THR A 109 -6.14 5.98 19.86
C THR A 109 -6.08 5.62 18.37
N THR A 110 -6.96 6.20 17.56
CA THR A 110 -7.11 5.99 16.12
C THR A 110 -6.86 7.27 15.30
N ASP A 111 -6.60 8.40 15.97
CA ASP A 111 -6.43 9.71 15.34
C ASP A 111 -5.44 10.58 16.09
N ALA A 112 -4.37 10.97 15.38
CA ALA A 112 -3.32 11.86 15.86
C ALA A 112 -3.21 13.14 15.01
N THR A 113 -4.31 13.55 14.36
CA THR A 113 -4.35 14.80 13.60
C THR A 113 -4.03 15.99 14.51
N SER A 114 -3.17 16.91 14.06
CA SER A 114 -2.67 18.06 14.85
C SER A 114 -1.91 17.72 16.13
N GLU A 115 -1.53 16.45 16.34
CA GLU A 115 -0.71 16.04 17.49
C GLU A 115 0.79 16.07 17.20
N ASP A 116 1.59 15.64 18.17
CA ASP A 116 3.03 15.50 18.03
C ASP A 116 3.40 14.33 17.09
N ILE A 117 4.63 14.38 16.62
CA ILE A 117 5.19 13.43 15.67
C ILE A 117 5.18 11.99 16.18
N HIS A 118 5.35 11.75 17.49
CA HIS A 118 5.34 10.39 18.02
C HIS A 118 3.92 9.83 17.99
N ALA A 119 2.91 10.64 18.31
CA ALA A 119 1.51 10.26 18.17
C ALA A 119 1.16 9.94 16.70
N GLN A 120 1.55 10.80 15.76
CA GLN A 120 1.31 10.62 14.32
C GLN A 120 1.92 9.30 13.80
N VAL A 121 3.21 9.07 14.07
CA VAL A 121 3.91 7.84 13.66
C VAL A 121 3.28 6.62 14.33
N SER A 122 2.96 6.70 15.63
CA SER A 122 2.38 5.57 16.37
C SER A 122 1.00 5.18 15.85
N VAL A 123 0.17 6.15 15.45
CA VAL A 123 -1.14 5.86 14.85
C VAL A 123 -0.95 5.18 13.50
N LEU A 124 -0.12 5.71 12.61
CA LEU A 124 0.14 5.06 11.31
C LEU A 124 0.69 3.64 11.47
N ASP A 125 1.70 3.44 12.32
CA ASP A 125 2.27 2.12 12.63
C ASP A 125 1.18 1.17 13.15
N ARG A 126 0.31 1.65 14.04
CA ARG A 126 -0.79 0.86 14.58
C ARG A 126 -1.78 0.43 13.51
N TYR A 127 -2.12 1.27 12.53
CA TYR A 127 -2.96 0.88 11.40
C TYR A 127 -2.28 -0.20 10.55
N LEU A 128 -1.00 -0.01 10.20
CA LEU A 128 -0.23 -0.98 9.43
C LEU A 128 -0.11 -2.34 10.13
N MET A 129 -0.03 -2.36 11.47
CA MET A 129 0.02 -3.59 12.27
C MET A 129 -1.34 -4.25 12.52
N LYS A 130 -2.46 -3.51 12.37
CA LYS A 130 -3.81 -3.97 12.75
C LYS A 130 -4.75 -4.15 11.56
N THR A 131 -4.27 -3.91 10.35
CA THR A 131 -4.95 -4.22 9.10
C THR A 131 -4.21 -5.34 8.37
N GLU A 132 -4.98 -6.28 7.83
CA GLU A 132 -4.50 -7.23 6.85
C GLU A 132 -4.65 -6.57 5.47
N ILE A 133 -3.54 -6.04 4.95
CA ILE A 133 -3.49 -5.34 3.65
C ILE A 133 -2.95 -6.33 2.63
N ASP A 134 -3.83 -6.81 1.75
CA ASP A 134 -3.54 -7.78 0.70
C ASP A 134 -4.35 -7.45 -0.57
N SER A 135 -4.39 -8.37 -1.54
CA SER A 135 -5.16 -8.18 -2.78
C SER A 135 -6.69 -8.22 -2.60
N GLY A 136 -7.20 -8.85 -1.53
CA GLY A 136 -8.62 -8.93 -1.21
C GLY A 136 -9.11 -7.77 -0.34
N ASN A 137 -8.20 -7.12 0.40
CA ASN A 137 -8.46 -5.91 1.20
C ASN A 137 -7.33 -4.88 1.00
N PRO A 138 -7.17 -4.32 -0.20
CA PRO A 138 -6.05 -3.42 -0.50
C PRO A 138 -6.23 -2.05 0.14
N ALA A 139 -5.12 -1.40 0.48
CA ALA A 139 -5.11 0.01 0.80
C ALA A 139 -5.32 0.85 -0.48
N THR A 140 -5.74 2.10 -0.33
CA THR A 140 -5.90 3.04 -1.45
C THR A 140 -4.84 4.12 -1.37
N LEU A 141 -4.05 4.29 -2.42
CA LEU A 141 -3.08 5.36 -2.56
C LEU A 141 -3.54 6.35 -3.63
N GLU A 142 -3.74 7.59 -3.21
CA GLU A 142 -3.92 8.73 -4.11
C GLU A 142 -2.59 9.47 -4.27
N ILE A 143 -2.10 9.61 -5.50
CA ILE A 143 -0.85 10.30 -5.80
C ILE A 143 -0.82 10.84 -7.23
N ALA A 144 -0.39 12.10 -7.39
CA ALA A 144 -0.30 12.76 -8.69
C ALA A 144 -1.62 12.64 -9.48
N GLU A 145 -1.58 12.07 -10.70
CA GLU A 145 -2.77 11.87 -11.55
C GLU A 145 -3.56 10.61 -11.20
N TYR A 146 -3.07 9.73 -10.32
CA TYR A 146 -3.80 8.60 -9.75
C TYR A 146 -4.54 9.07 -8.49
N SER A 147 -5.59 9.85 -8.67
CA SER A 147 -6.37 10.45 -7.58
C SER A 147 -7.76 10.78 -8.08
N GLU A 148 -8.73 10.98 -7.19
CA GLU A 148 -10.11 11.34 -7.56
C GLU A 148 -10.20 12.59 -8.48
N PRO A 149 -9.47 13.70 -8.23
CA PRO A 149 -9.45 14.83 -9.16
C PRO A 149 -8.49 14.66 -10.35
N GLY A 150 -7.76 13.54 -10.42
CA GLY A 150 -6.78 13.21 -11.45
C GLY A 150 -7.42 12.56 -12.68
N ARG A 151 -6.57 12.14 -13.63
CA ARG A 151 -7.00 11.41 -14.84
C ARG A 151 -7.16 9.92 -14.64
N TYR A 152 -6.50 9.35 -13.65
CA TYR A 152 -6.47 7.92 -13.37
C TYR A 152 -7.11 7.66 -12.01
N GLU A 153 -7.74 6.51 -11.89
CA GLU A 153 -8.29 6.06 -10.60
C GLU A 153 -7.17 5.95 -9.55
N PRO A 154 -7.48 6.17 -8.25
CA PRO A 154 -6.57 5.86 -7.16
C PRO A 154 -6.05 4.42 -7.23
N LEU A 155 -4.81 4.21 -6.78
CA LEU A 155 -4.16 2.90 -6.83
C LEU A 155 -4.62 2.02 -5.67
N SER A 156 -4.99 0.77 -5.97
CA SER A 156 -5.12 -0.29 -4.97
C SER A 156 -3.74 -0.87 -4.69
N VAL A 157 -3.26 -0.77 -3.44
CA VAL A 157 -1.88 -1.08 -3.09
C VAL A 157 -1.74 -1.91 -1.82
N VAL A 158 -0.64 -2.65 -1.74
CA VAL A 158 -0.09 -3.20 -0.50
C VAL A 158 1.11 -2.36 -0.08
N VAL A 159 1.18 -2.05 1.22
CA VAL A 159 2.29 -1.28 1.80
C VAL A 159 3.44 -2.23 2.13
N ARG A 160 4.65 -1.84 1.75
CA ARG A 160 5.91 -2.55 2.02
C ARG A 160 6.95 -1.60 2.57
N ASP A 161 7.84 -2.18 3.37
CA ASP A 161 9.01 -1.53 3.94
C ASP A 161 8.73 -0.14 4.55
N PRO A 162 7.71 0.00 5.42
CA PRO A 162 7.50 1.27 6.12
C PRO A 162 8.70 1.56 7.02
N ASN A 163 9.36 2.68 6.78
CA ASN A 163 10.49 3.13 7.57
C ASN A 163 10.27 4.57 8.02
N PHE A 164 10.38 4.79 9.33
CA PHE A 164 10.20 6.10 9.95
C PHE A 164 11.47 6.43 10.72
N THR A 165 12.11 7.54 10.37
CA THR A 165 13.36 7.98 11.00
C THR A 165 13.11 9.31 11.70
N PHE A 166 13.61 9.38 12.93
CA PHE A 166 13.49 10.57 13.77
C PHE A 166 14.82 10.82 14.46
N ASP A 167 15.43 11.99 14.20
CA ASP A 167 16.61 12.44 14.93
C ASP A 167 16.19 13.29 16.14
N SER A 168 16.08 12.64 17.30
CA SER A 168 15.68 13.33 18.54
C SER A 168 16.64 14.43 19.03
N VAL A 169 17.85 14.52 18.47
CA VAL A 169 18.89 15.47 18.87
C VAL A 169 18.87 16.71 17.98
N GLU A 170 18.64 16.54 16.68
CA GLU A 170 18.65 17.63 15.70
C GLU A 170 17.24 18.12 15.32
N GLU A 171 16.23 17.26 15.41
CA GLU A 171 14.88 17.53 14.92
C GLU A 171 13.85 17.30 16.04
N SER A 172 13.29 18.37 16.60
CA SER A 172 12.30 18.24 17.70
C SER A 172 10.84 18.27 17.24
N SER A 173 10.59 18.51 15.94
CA SER A 173 9.24 18.79 15.43
C SER A 173 8.99 18.29 14.01
N VAL A 174 9.94 17.57 13.42
CA VAL A 174 9.82 16.96 12.08
C VAL A 174 10.30 15.52 12.15
N TRP A 175 9.85 14.69 11.21
CA TRP A 175 10.32 13.32 11.04
C TRP A 175 10.19 12.92 9.57
N ASP A 176 11.09 12.06 9.12
CA ASP A 176 11.10 11.58 7.74
C ASP A 176 10.53 10.16 7.67
N GLY A 177 9.65 9.96 6.70
CA GLY A 177 9.04 8.68 6.39
C GLY A 177 9.35 8.25 4.97
N SER A 178 9.57 6.95 4.80
CA SER A 178 9.64 6.30 3.49
C SER A 178 8.73 5.08 3.51
N MET A 179 7.90 4.94 2.48
CA MET A 179 7.05 3.76 2.29
C MET A 179 7.06 3.34 0.83
N THR A 180 7.07 2.04 0.58
CA THR A 180 6.92 1.48 -0.76
C THR A 180 5.51 0.91 -0.90
N PHE A 181 4.86 1.21 -2.01
CA PHE A 181 3.54 0.72 -2.35
C PHE A 181 3.66 -0.16 -3.58
N VAL A 182 3.05 -1.34 -3.55
CA VAL A 182 2.98 -2.25 -4.69
C VAL A 182 1.53 -2.33 -5.11
N GLU A 183 1.24 -2.02 -6.38
CA GLU A 183 -0.11 -2.13 -6.91
C GLU A 183 -0.58 -3.59 -6.87
N THR A 184 -1.78 -3.81 -6.36
CA THR A 184 -2.45 -5.10 -6.35
C THR A 184 -3.47 -5.17 -7.46
N LEU A 185 -3.48 -6.29 -8.16
CA LEU A 185 -4.56 -6.63 -9.09
C LEU A 185 -5.49 -7.63 -8.41
N ASP A 186 -6.79 -7.40 -8.54
CA ASP A 186 -7.80 -8.41 -8.26
C ASP A 186 -7.82 -9.42 -9.41
N ILE A 187 -7.20 -10.59 -9.18
CA ILE A 187 -7.07 -11.65 -10.19
C ILE A 187 -8.41 -12.38 -10.41
N GLU A 188 -9.37 -12.34 -9.48
CA GLU A 188 -10.70 -12.97 -9.67
C GLU A 188 -11.48 -12.30 -10.81
N SER A 189 -11.36 -10.99 -10.92
CA SER A 189 -11.93 -10.23 -12.04
C SER A 189 -11.32 -10.64 -13.38
N TYR A 190 -10.07 -11.12 -13.38
CA TYR A 190 -9.30 -11.48 -14.57
C TYR A 190 -9.55 -12.92 -15.03
N THR A 191 -9.78 -13.85 -14.09
CA THR A 191 -10.08 -15.27 -14.36
C THR A 191 -11.55 -15.52 -14.70
N SER A 192 -12.47 -14.62 -14.33
CA SER A 192 -13.90 -14.71 -14.67
C SER A 192 -14.25 -14.52 -16.16
N GLY A 193 -13.26 -14.19 -17.01
CA GLY A 193 -13.27 -14.57 -18.42
C GLY A 193 -14.48 -14.14 -19.25
N THR A 194 -15.00 -12.92 -19.07
CA THR A 194 -15.78 -12.29 -20.14
C THR A 194 -14.82 -11.44 -20.97
N PRO A 195 -14.55 -11.79 -22.25
CA PRO A 195 -13.74 -10.95 -23.10
C PRO A 195 -14.41 -9.58 -23.21
N GLN A 196 -13.76 -8.53 -22.70
CA GLN A 196 -14.13 -7.17 -23.06
C GLN A 196 -13.94 -7.06 -24.58
N SER A 197 -15.07 -7.10 -25.30
CA SER A 197 -15.08 -6.76 -26.71
C SER A 197 -14.72 -5.28 -26.81
N PRO A 198 -13.72 -4.90 -27.62
CA PRO A 198 -13.38 -3.50 -27.80
C PRO A 198 -14.59 -2.78 -28.41
N GLN A 199 -15.03 -1.70 -27.78
CA GLN A 199 -15.83 -0.66 -28.43
C GLN A 199 -14.94 0.52 -28.80
#